data_AF-A0A2V7Y1H4-F1
#
_entry.id   AF-A0A2V7Y1H4-F1
#
_cell.length_a   1.000
_cell.length_b   1.000
_cell.length_c   1.000
_cell.angle_alpha   90.00
_cell.angle_beta   90.00
_cell.angle_gamma   90.00
#
_symmetry.space_group_name_H-M   'P 1'
#
loop_
_entity.id
_entity.type
_entity.pdbx_description
1 polymer ?
#
loop_
_entity_poly.entity_id
_entity_poly.type
_entity_poly.pdbx_seq_one_letter_code
_entity_poly.pdbx_strand_id
1 'polypeptide(L)'
;MPSRSLLAIILAIGIAWQAYAISVAMRFGPPLAKFMAGLGVEPNAITRAFVATYLWWFVIPLVCAIVSIDVVRRTAPPRFYVTLVVIATLSAGFVLQAWTNEAWLSPLIYLMQAVR
;
A
#
# COMPACT_ATOMS: atom_id res chain seq x y z
N MET A 1 -0.79 -27.24 -9.11
CA MET A 1 -1.00 -25.79 -9.38
C MET A 1 -2.34 -25.43 -8.76
N PRO A 2 -2.48 -24.27 -8.10
CA PRO A 2 -3.78 -23.82 -7.60
C PRO A 2 -4.79 -23.80 -8.75
N SER A 3 -6.06 -24.11 -8.47
CA SER A 3 -7.12 -23.93 -9.47
C SER A 3 -7.16 -22.46 -9.91
N ARG A 4 -7.53 -22.17 -11.16
CA ARG A 4 -7.61 -20.77 -11.64
C ARG A 4 -8.49 -19.91 -10.73
N SER A 5 -9.55 -20.49 -10.19
CA SER A 5 -10.42 -19.86 -9.21
C SER A 5 -9.68 -19.50 -7.91
N LEU A 6 -8.87 -20.41 -7.36
CA LEU A 6 -8.07 -20.14 -6.16
C LEU A 6 -7.04 -19.02 -6.41
N LEU A 7 -6.36 -19.05 -7.56
CA LEU A 7 -5.42 -17.99 -7.94
C LEU A 7 -6.11 -16.63 -8.06
N ALA A 8 -7.27 -16.58 -8.72
CA ALA A 8 -8.06 -15.35 -8.85
C ALA A 8 -8.50 -14.81 -7.49
N ILE A 9 -8.93 -15.68 -6.56
CA ILE A 9 -9.31 -15.29 -5.20
C ILE A 9 -8.11 -14.69 -4.45
N ILE A 10 -6.95 -15.33 -4.48
CA ILE A 10 -5.75 -14.82 -3.80
C ILE A 10 -5.36 -13.44 -4.32
N LEU A 11 -5.34 -13.25 -5.64
CA LEU A 11 -5.02 -11.97 -6.26
C LEU A 11 -6.07 -10.90 -5.94
N ALA A 12 -7.35 -11.26 -5.97
CA ALA A 12 -8.45 -10.36 -5.61
C ALA A 12 -8.35 -9.89 -4.15
N ILE A 13 -8.02 -10.80 -3.22
CA ILE A 13 -7.78 -10.46 -1.80
C ILE A 13 -6.61 -9.48 -1.69
N GLY A 14 -5.50 -9.74 -2.39
CA GLY A 14 -4.34 -8.86 -2.38
C GLY A 14 -4.66 -7.45 -2.90
N ILE A 15 -5.42 -7.36 -4.00
CA ILE A 15 -5.86 -6.07 -4.55
C ILE A 15 -6.84 -5.35 -3.61
N ALA A 16 -7.79 -6.08 -3.02
CA ALA A 16 -8.74 -5.52 -2.05
C ALA A 16 -8.02 -4.97 -0.81
N TRP A 17 -6.99 -5.68 -0.33
CA TRP A 17 -6.13 -5.20 0.74
C TRP A 17 -5.44 -3.88 0.35
N GLN A 18 -4.80 -3.81 -0.82
CA GLN A 18 -4.18 -2.57 -1.28
C GLN A 18 -5.19 -1.41 -1.33
N ALA A 19 -6.39 -1.65 -1.86
CA ALA A 19 -7.45 -0.66 -1.90
C ALA A 19 -7.87 -0.18 -0.50
N TYR A 20 -7.95 -1.09 0.47
CA TYR A 20 -8.18 -0.75 1.87
C TYR A 20 -7.07 0.14 2.44
N ALA A 21 -5.80 -0.24 2.27
CA ALA A 21 -4.65 0.54 2.77
C ALA A 21 -4.63 1.96 2.15
N ILE A 22 -4.92 2.07 0.85
CA ILE A 22 -5.00 3.35 0.16
C ILE A 22 -6.19 4.17 0.66
N SER A 23 -7.35 3.55 0.89
CA SER A 23 -8.52 4.25 1.43
C SER A 23 -8.25 4.82 2.82
N VAL A 24 -7.54 4.07 3.68
CA VAL A 24 -7.05 4.56 4.96
C VAL A 24 -6.11 5.75 4.73
N ALA A 25 -5.10 5.61 3.86
CA ALA A 25 -4.17 6.69 3.56
C ALA A 25 -4.86 7.95 3.01
N MET A 26 -5.87 7.83 2.16
CA MET A 26 -6.64 8.97 1.61
C MET A 26 -7.52 9.65 2.66
N ARG A 27 -8.14 8.87 3.55
CA ARG A 27 -8.97 9.42 4.64
C ARG A 27 -8.13 10.23 5.63
N PHE A 28 -6.91 9.77 5.87
CA PHE A 28 -6.09 10.21 6.98
C PHE A 28 -4.91 11.11 6.54
N GLY A 29 -4.46 11.03 5.30
CA GLY A 29 -3.39 11.87 4.74
C GLY A 29 -3.64 13.38 4.85
N PRO A 30 -4.81 13.92 4.48
CA PRO A 30 -5.07 15.36 4.59
C PRO A 30 -5.07 15.86 6.04
N PRO A 31 -5.73 15.20 7.01
CA PRO A 31 -5.59 15.54 8.43
C PRO A 31 -4.13 15.54 8.92
N LEU A 32 -3.34 14.53 8.54
CA LEU A 32 -1.93 14.43 8.94
C LEU A 32 -1.10 15.60 8.37
N ALA A 33 -1.29 15.94 7.09
CA ALA A 33 -0.60 17.07 6.47
C ALA A 33 -0.93 18.41 7.16
N LYS A 34 -2.21 18.62 7.50
CA LYS A 34 -2.65 19.81 8.25
C LYS A 34 -2.09 19.85 9.66
N PHE A 35 -2.04 18.70 10.35
CA PHE A 35 -1.47 18.58 11.69
C PHE A 35 0.02 18.94 11.69
N MET A 36 0.80 18.39 10.75
CA MET A 36 2.23 18.71 10.63
C MET A 36 2.46 20.19 10.32
N ALA A 37 1.66 20.78 9.42
CA ALA A 37 1.73 22.21 9.13
C ALA A 37 1.38 23.08 10.36
N GLY A 38 0.39 22.66 11.16
CA GLY A 38 -0.03 23.37 12.36
C GLY A 38 0.99 23.30 13.51
N LEU A 39 1.81 22.26 13.57
CA LEU A 39 2.90 22.14 14.55
C LEU A 39 4.11 23.01 14.22
N GLY A 40 4.25 23.49 12.97
CA GLY A 40 5.43 24.22 12.52
C GLY A 40 6.72 23.39 12.51
N VAL A 41 6.62 22.07 12.70
CA VAL A 41 7.75 21.14 12.72
C VAL A 41 7.87 20.48 11.35
N GLU A 42 9.09 20.39 10.83
CA GLU A 42 9.34 19.62 9.61
C GLU A 42 9.02 18.14 9.83
N PRO A 43 8.15 17.52 9.01
CA PRO A 43 7.94 16.09 9.07
C PRO A 43 9.23 15.35 8.73
N ASN A 44 9.43 14.23 9.42
CA ASN A 44 10.49 13.30 9.07
C ASN A 44 10.33 12.78 7.64
N ALA A 45 11.39 12.15 7.12
CA ALA A 45 11.43 11.70 5.73
C ALA A 45 10.26 10.77 5.36
N ILE A 46 9.84 9.88 6.27
CA ILE A 46 8.78 8.89 6.03
C ILE A 46 7.42 9.58 5.89
N THR A 47 7.06 10.43 6.84
CA THR A 47 5.80 11.17 6.84
C THR A 47 5.76 12.17 5.67
N ARG A 48 6.88 12.82 5.35
CA ARG A 48 6.99 13.72 4.18
C ARG A 48 6.75 12.97 2.88
N ALA A 49 7.38 11.82 2.69
CA ALA A 49 7.20 10.99 1.51
C ALA A 49 5.78 10.44 1.41
N PHE A 50 5.16 10.06 2.54
CA PHE A 50 3.77 9.64 2.59
C PHE A 50 2.82 10.75 2.10
N VAL A 51 2.91 11.95 2.67
CA VAL A 51 2.07 13.10 2.29
C VAL A 51 2.25 13.48 0.81
N ALA A 52 3.46 13.33 0.27
CA ALA A 52 3.73 13.61 -1.13
C ALA A 52 3.18 12.56 -2.11
N THR A 53 3.06 11.29 -1.68
CA THR A 53 2.82 10.18 -2.62
C THR A 53 1.45 9.51 -2.48
N TYR A 54 0.76 9.62 -1.34
CA TYR A 54 -0.47 8.84 -1.07
C TYR A 54 -1.58 9.02 -2.12
N LEU A 55 -1.67 10.21 -2.73
CA LEU A 55 -2.64 10.51 -3.79
C LEU A 55 -2.42 9.69 -5.06
N TRP A 56 -1.19 9.21 -5.29
CA TRP A 56 -0.81 8.44 -6.48
C TRP A 56 -0.80 6.93 -6.23
N TRP A 57 -1.05 6.48 -5.00
CA TRP A 57 -0.96 5.07 -4.65
C TRP A 57 -1.99 4.19 -5.34
N PHE A 58 -3.10 4.75 -5.85
CA PHE A 58 -4.11 4.02 -6.64
C PHE A 58 -3.54 3.38 -7.93
N VAL A 59 -2.39 3.86 -8.41
CA VAL A 59 -1.71 3.28 -9.57
C VAL A 59 -1.24 1.85 -9.28
N ILE A 60 -0.88 1.55 -8.02
CA ILE A 60 -0.37 0.23 -7.60
C ILE A 60 -1.42 -0.87 -7.77
N PRO A 61 -2.63 -0.78 -7.18
CA PRO A 61 -3.66 -1.81 -7.37
C PRO A 61 -4.14 -1.87 -8.82
N LEU A 62 -4.09 -0.78 -9.58
CA LEU A 62 -4.43 -0.79 -11.00
C LEU A 62 -3.45 -1.66 -11.80
N VAL A 63 -2.14 -1.47 -11.60
CA VAL A 63 -1.10 -2.28 -12.25
C VAL A 63 -1.18 -3.74 -11.80
N CYS A 64 -1.35 -3.99 -10.49
CA CYS A 64 -1.54 -5.34 -9.96
C CYS A 64 -2.78 -6.01 -10.56
N ALA A 65 -3.89 -5.30 -10.74
CA ALA A 65 -5.11 -5.83 -11.36
C ALA A 65 -4.88 -6.21 -12.83
N ILE A 66 -4.25 -5.35 -13.63
CA ILE A 66 -3.95 -5.63 -15.04
C ILE A 66 -3.10 -6.88 -15.17
N VAL A 67 -2.01 -6.98 -14.40
CA VAL A 67 -1.09 -8.12 -14.44
C VAL A 67 -1.76 -9.40 -13.91
N SER A 68 -2.60 -9.28 -12.88
CA SER A 68 -3.38 -10.40 -12.35
C SER A 68 -4.36 -10.95 -13.38
N ILE A 69 -5.05 -10.07 -14.13
CA ILE A 69 -5.95 -10.45 -15.20
C ILE A 69 -5.20 -11.18 -16.33
N ASP A 70 -4.02 -10.68 -16.73
CA ASP A 70 -3.17 -11.34 -17.73
C ASP A 70 -2.80 -12.77 -17.27
N VAL A 71 -2.34 -12.93 -16.03
CA VAL A 71 -1.97 -14.25 -15.49
C VAL A 71 -3.16 -15.21 -15.46
N VAL A 72 -4.33 -14.76 -14.98
CA VAL A 72 -5.52 -15.61 -14.84
C VAL A 72 -6.10 -16.03 -16.20
N ARG A 73 -5.97 -15.18 -17.22
CA ARG A 73 -6.47 -15.47 -18.59
C ARG A 73 -5.58 -16.45 -19.35
N ARG A 74 -4.29 -16.55 -19.02
CA ARG A 74 -3.36 -17.44 -19.73
C ARG A 74 -3.73 -18.91 -19.51
N THR A 75 -3.68 -19.69 -20.58
CA THR A 75 -4.00 -21.12 -20.51
C THR A 75 -2.96 -21.90 -19.75
N ALA A 76 -1.68 -21.60 -19.99
CA ALA A 76 -0.51 -22.19 -19.34
C ALA A 76 0.56 -21.14 -19.03
N PRO A 77 0.38 -20.29 -17.99
CA PRO A 77 1.39 -19.33 -17.58
C PRO A 77 2.61 -20.03 -16.95
N PRO A 78 3.85 -19.54 -17.17
CA PRO A 78 5.03 -20.05 -16.48
C PRO A 78 4.87 -19.96 -14.96
N ARG A 79 5.20 -21.02 -14.22
CA ARG A 79 5.05 -21.07 -12.74
C ARG A 79 5.75 -19.90 -12.06
N PHE A 80 6.95 -19.58 -12.52
CA PHE A 80 7.74 -18.46 -12.00
C PHE A 80 6.99 -17.11 -12.14
N TYR A 81 6.35 -16.87 -13.29
CA TYR A 81 5.57 -15.66 -13.53
C TYR A 81 4.37 -15.57 -12.59
N VAL A 82 3.61 -16.66 -12.41
CA VAL A 82 2.48 -16.70 -11.46
C VAL A 82 2.94 -16.37 -10.04
N THR A 83 4.03 -17.00 -9.59
CA THR A 83 4.58 -16.78 -8.25
C THR A 83 5.02 -15.33 -8.06
N LEU A 84 5.70 -14.74 -9.05
CA LEU A 84 6.10 -13.33 -8.99
C LEU A 84 4.90 -12.39 -8.87
N VAL A 85 3.84 -12.62 -9.63
CA VAL A 85 2.65 -11.76 -9.60
C VAL A 85 1.92 -11.87 -8.26
N VAL A 86 1.81 -13.08 -7.70
CA VAL A 86 1.22 -13.28 -6.37
C VAL A 86 2.05 -12.57 -5.29
N ILE A 87 3.37 -12.78 -5.28
CA ILE A 87 4.27 -12.16 -4.30
C ILE A 87 4.21 -10.63 -4.43
N ALA A 88 4.37 -10.10 -5.65
CA ALA A 88 4.34 -8.66 -5.89
C ALA A 88 3.02 -8.02 -5.42
N THR A 89 1.88 -8.67 -5.71
CA THR A 89 0.56 -8.16 -5.31
C THR A 89 0.38 -8.16 -3.79
N LEU A 90 0.80 -9.21 -3.10
CA LEU A 90 0.69 -9.27 -1.64
C LEU A 90 1.68 -8.34 -0.95
N SER A 91 2.95 -8.35 -1.39
CA SER A 91 3.99 -7.48 -0.85
C SER A 91 3.65 -6.00 -1.01
N ALA A 92 3.05 -5.60 -2.14
CA ALA A 92 2.56 -4.23 -2.32
C ALA A 92 1.53 -3.84 -1.25
N GLY A 93 0.58 -4.72 -0.92
CA GLY A 93 -0.38 -4.49 0.16
C GLY A 93 0.29 -4.32 1.53
N PHE A 94 1.24 -5.20 1.86
CA PHE A 94 2.00 -5.09 3.11
C PHE A 94 2.82 -3.79 3.19
N VAL A 95 3.51 -3.42 2.11
CA VAL A 95 4.32 -2.19 2.06
C VAL A 95 3.43 -0.97 2.23
N LEU A 96 2.29 -0.89 1.53
CA LEU A 96 1.35 0.23 1.66
C LEU A 96 0.80 0.36 3.07
N GLN A 97 0.45 -0.76 3.70
CA GLN A 97 -0.05 -0.75 5.07
C GLN A 97 1.04 -0.37 6.07
N ALA A 98 2.23 -0.98 5.97
CA ALA A 98 3.36 -0.67 6.85
C ALA A 98 3.73 0.81 6.73
N TRP A 99 3.81 1.34 5.51
CA TRP A 99 4.10 2.75 5.28
C TRP A 99 3.04 3.66 5.88
N THR A 100 1.74 3.33 5.70
CA THR A 100 0.65 4.09 6.32
C THR A 100 0.79 4.11 7.85
N ASN A 101 1.07 2.97 8.46
CA ASN A 101 1.23 2.86 9.91
C ASN A 101 2.44 3.68 10.40
N GLU A 102 3.60 3.53 9.76
CA GLU A 102 4.82 4.24 10.12
C GLU A 102 4.66 5.76 9.96
N ALA A 103 4.07 6.22 8.86
CA ALA A 103 3.84 7.63 8.60
C ALA A 103 2.96 8.30 9.68
N TRP A 104 2.06 7.52 10.28
CA TRP A 104 1.16 7.94 11.36
C TRP A 104 1.79 7.86 12.74
N LEU A 105 2.54 6.79 13.04
CA LEU A 105 3.12 6.55 14.35
C LEU A 105 4.36 7.41 14.59
N SER A 106 5.17 7.64 13.55
CA SER A 106 6.47 8.29 13.70
C SER A 106 6.37 9.75 14.23
N PRO A 107 5.43 10.60 13.77
CA PRO A 107 5.21 11.92 14.37
C PRO A 107 4.81 11.87 15.85
N LEU A 108 3.98 10.89 16.24
CA LEU A 108 3.55 10.72 17.64
C LEU A 108 4.73 10.34 18.53
N ILE A 109 5.58 9.42 18.07
CA ILE A 109 6.77 9.00 18.80
C ILE A 109 7.72 10.18 19.00
N TYR A 110 7.95 10.96 17.95
CA TYR A 110 8.80 12.16 18.01
C TYR A 110 8.28 13.17 19.04
N LEU A 111 6.97 13.44 19.05
CA LEU A 111 6.34 14.35 20.01
C LEU A 111 6.46 13.83 21.45
N MET A 112 6.25 12.54 21.70
CA MET A 112 6.41 11.95 23.03
C MET A 112 7.85 12.03 23.55
N GLN A 113 8.83 11.93 22.66
CA GLN A 113 10.25 12.08 23.01
C GLN A 113 10.60 13.54 23.32
N ALA A 114 9.97 14.51 22.66
CA ALA A 114 10.22 15.94 22.88
C ALA A 114 9.63 16.48 24.20
N VAL A 115 8.67 15.78 24.81
CA VAL A 115 8.02 16.17 26.08
C VAL A 115 8.72 15.54 27.31
N ARG A 116 9.68 14.63 27.10
CA ARG A 116 10.53 14.08 28.17
C ARG A 116 11.80 14.90 28.35
#